data_AF-A0A968PV30-F1
#
_entry.id   AF-A0A968PV30-F1
#
_cell.length_a   1.000
_cell.length_b   1.000
_cell.length_c   1.000
_cell.angle_alpha   90.00
_cell.angle_beta   90.00
_cell.angle_gamma   90.00
#
_symmetry.space_group_name_H-M   'P 1'
#
loop_
_entity.id
_entity.type
_entity.pdbx_description
1 polymer ?
#
loop_
_entity_poly.entity_id
_entity_poly.type
_entity_poly.pdbx_seq_one_letter_code
_entity_poly.pdbx_strand_id
1 'polypeptide(L)' 'MSGISSQEIIDLIETIIAYKFTSLNWKEIRTMLGLDLIKTRPNKTE' A
#
# COMPACT_ATOMS: atom_id res chain seq x y z
N MET A 1 5.07 -22.77 8.30
CA MET A 1 3.98 -21.79 8.08
C MET A 1 4.58 -20.64 7.29
N SER A 2 4.18 -20.46 6.03
CA SER A 2 4.58 -19.26 5.27
C SER A 2 3.99 -18.06 5.98
N GLY A 3 4.84 -17.14 6.44
CA GLY A 3 4.37 -15.89 7.05
C GLY A 3 3.56 -15.07 6.05
N ILE A 4 2.70 -14.19 6.57
CA ILE A 4 1.95 -13.23 5.74
C ILE A 4 2.96 -12.34 5.01
N SER A 5 2.83 -12.25 3.69
CA SER A 5 3.65 -11.38 2.86
C SER A 5 3.29 -9.91 3.08
N SER A 6 4.26 -9.01 2.89
CA SER A 6 4.01 -7.57 2.92
C SER A 6 2.96 -7.15 1.90
N GLN A 7 2.82 -7.87 0.78
CA GLN A 7 1.82 -7.58 -0.24
C GLN A 7 0.40 -7.88 0.27
N GLU A 8 0.19 -9.01 0.97
CA GLU A 8 -1.11 -9.34 1.56
C GLU A 8 -1.54 -8.31 2.62
N ILE A 9 -0.59 -7.75 3.37
CA ILE A 9 -0.86 -6.66 4.32
C ILE A 9 -1.25 -5.37 3.59
N ILE A 10 -0.53 -5.02 2.52
CA ILE A 10 -0.83 -3.84 1.71
C ILE A 10 -2.22 -3.96 1.10
N ASP A 11 -2.55 -5.10 0.51
CA ASP A 11 -3.85 -5.35 -0.13
C ASP A 11 -5.01 -5.24 0.87
N LEU A 12 -4.82 -5.73 2.10
CA LEU A 12 -5.79 -5.57 3.18
C LEU A 12 -6.00 -4.09 3.56
N ILE A 13 -4.92 -3.32 3.70
CA ILE A 13 -4.98 -1.90 4.03
C ILE A 13 -5.67 -1.11 2.91
N GLU A 14 -5.28 -1.34 1.65
CA GLU A 14 -5.92 -0.73 0.49
C GLU A 14 -7.44 -1.01 0.48
N THR A 15 -7.83 -2.26 0.78
CA THR A 15 -9.23 -2.68 0.86
C THR A 15 -10.00 -1.98 1.98
N ILE A 16 -9.46 -1.92 3.20
CA ILE A 16 -10.09 -1.24 4.34
C ILE A 16 -10.32 0.24 4.02
N ILE A 17 -9.33 0.90 3.40
CA ILE A 17 -9.44 2.32 3.03
C ILE A 17 -10.49 2.52 1.95
N ALA A 18 -10.55 1.65 0.93
CA ALA A 18 -11.57 1.73 -0.12
C ALA A 18 -13.00 1.64 0.45
N TYR A 19 -13.22 0.77 1.43
CA TYR A 19 -14.52 0.68 2.11
C TYR A 19 -14.82 1.86 3.04
N LYS A 20 -13.80 2.41 3.71
CA LYS A 20 -13.97 3.53 4.63
C LYS A 20 -14.15 4.87 3.92
N PHE A 21 -13.48 5.06 2.78
CA PHE A 21 -13.45 6.30 2.02
C PHE A 21 -13.96 6.06 0.61
N THR A 22 -15.27 5.82 0.49
CA THR A 22 -15.93 5.48 -0.77
C THR A 22 -15.87 6.59 -1.84
N SER A 23 -15.46 7.80 -1.47
CA SER A 23 -15.25 8.91 -2.38
C SER A 23 -13.88 8.90 -3.05
N LEU A 24 -12.92 8.12 -2.54
CA LEU A 24 -11.57 8.02 -3.09
C LEU A 24 -11.50 6.88 -4.10
N ASN A 25 -10.81 7.11 -5.21
CA ASN A 25 -10.44 6.05 -6.14
C ASN A 25 -9.12 5.38 -5.73
N TRP A 26 -8.83 4.21 -6.30
CA TRP A 26 -7.62 3.42 -5.98
C TRP A 26 -6.30 4.18 -6.16
N LYS A 27 -6.22 5.12 -7.11
CA LYS A 27 -5.02 5.93 -7.30
C LYS A 27 -4.82 6.90 -6.14
N GLU A 28 -5.89 7.56 -5.70
CA GLU A 28 -5.85 8.46 -4.55
C GLU A 28 -5.50 7.71 -3.26
N ILE A 29 -6.03 6.51 -3.09
CA ILE A 29 -5.70 5.61 -1.98
C ILE A 29 -4.21 5.24 -1.99
N ARG A 30 -3.67 4.85 -3.15
CA ARG A 30 -2.24 4.53 -3.31
C ARG A 30 -1.32 5.70 -3.03
N THR A 31 -1.70 6.88 -3.50
CA THR A 31 -0.96 8.11 -3.25
C THR A 31 -1.03 8.50 -1.76
N MET A 32 -2.19 8.38 -1.12
CA MET A 32 -2.35 8.61 0.33
C MET A 32 -1.49 7.67 1.16
N LEU A 33 -1.39 6.41 0.76
CA LEU A 33 -0.55 5.39 1.39
C LEU A 33 0.93 5.52 1.05
N GLY A 34 1.30 6.41 0.12
CA GLY A 34 2.67 6.56 -0.36
C GLY A 34 3.22 5.32 -1.06
N LEU A 35 2.36 4.41 -1.54
CA LEU A 35 2.77 3.17 -2.20
C LEU A 35 3.51 3.45 -3.51
N ASP A 36 3.19 4.57 -4.15
CA ASP A 36 3.83 5.06 -5.37
C ASP A 36 5.31 5.41 -5.14
N LEU A 37 5.68 5.76 -3.89
CA LEU A 37 7.03 6.15 -3.47
C LEU A 37 7.87 4.95 -3.02
N ILE A 38 7.26 3.79 -2.77
CA ILE A 38 7.98 2.59 -2.34
C ILE A 38 8.86 2.04 -3.48
N LYS A 39 8.48 2.28 -4.74
CA LYS A 39 9.29 1.91 -5.92
C LYS A 39 10.59 2.72 -6.04
N THR A 40 10.73 3.82 -5.30
CA THR A 40 11.83 4.79 -5.43
C THR A 40 12.75 4.87 -4.22
N ARG A 41 12.72 3.91 -3.28
CA ARG A 41 13.82 3.78 -2.32
C ARG A 41 14.97 3.06 -3.03
N PRO A 42 16.04 3.75 -3.51
CA PRO A 42 17.29 3.06 -3.74
C PRO A 42 17.64 2.38 -2.42
N ASN A 43 18.01 1.09 -2.50
CA ASN A 43 18.65 0.42 -1.38
C ASN A 43 19.66 1.40 -0.79
N LYS A 44 19.45 1.80 0.47
CA LYS A 44 20.55 2.39 1.23
C LYS A 44 21.57 1.27 1.34
N THR A 45 22.54 1.29 0.43
CA THR A 45 23.80 0.58 0.55
C THR A 45 24.44 1.13 1.81
N GLU A 46 24.31 0.39 2.91
CA GLU A 46 25.23 0.48 4.05
C GLU A 46 26.53 -0.26 3.70
#